data_AF-A0A950RV46-F1
#
_entry.id   AF-A0A950RV46-F1
#
_cell.length_a   1.000
_cell.length_b   1.000
_cell.length_c   1.000
_cell.angle_alpha   90.00
_cell.angle_beta   90.00
_cell.angle_gamma   90.00
#
_symmetry.space_group_name_H-M   'P 1'
#
loop_
_entity.id
_entity.type
_entity.pdbx_description
1 polymer ?
#
loop_
_entity_poly.entity_id
_entity_poly.type
_entity_poly.pdbx_seq_one_letter_code
_entity_poly.pdbx_strand_id
1 'polypeptide(L)'
;MTHPGSAERLPRRFLLRRALGLSLGVAALLEACSTPAPSAPASATTAPAAAPTTGATPASAAAASNASNASSGTPKRGGTLRAVVVNDWTTMWPVLATGPAPSACYDWLVRWRKDANGEWGPTPGLALSWDLGDDSATFKLRQ
;
A
#
# COMPACT_ATOMS: atom_id res chain seq x y z
N MET A 1 -41.17 20.63 -13.65
CA MET A 1 -40.43 21.11 -14.84
C MET A 1 -39.15 20.30 -14.93
N THR A 2 -39.13 19.38 -15.89
CA THR A 2 -38.11 18.34 -16.11
C THR A 2 -37.15 18.80 -17.22
N HIS A 3 -35.83 18.79 -16.98
CA HIS A 3 -34.83 18.92 -18.03
C HIS A 3 -34.20 17.54 -18.28
N PRO A 4 -34.36 16.93 -19.47
CA PRO A 4 -33.61 15.73 -19.84
C PRO A 4 -32.17 16.10 -20.25
N GLY A 5 -31.22 15.33 -19.73
CA GLY A 5 -29.79 15.47 -19.94
C GLY A 5 -29.37 15.24 -21.39
N SER A 6 -28.50 16.13 -21.87
CA SER A 6 -27.83 16.01 -23.16
C SER A 6 -26.58 15.16 -23.00
N ALA A 7 -26.65 13.89 -23.40
CA ALA A 7 -25.48 13.02 -23.50
C ALA A 7 -24.61 13.48 -24.68
N GLU A 8 -23.48 14.11 -24.36
CA GLU A 8 -22.50 14.58 -25.33
C GLU A 8 -21.82 13.36 -25.99
N ARG A 9 -22.23 13.05 -27.22
CA ARG A 9 -21.68 11.92 -27.98
C ARG A 9 -20.27 12.24 -28.43
N LEU A 10 -19.29 11.67 -27.74
CA LEU A 10 -17.89 11.74 -28.16
C LEU A 10 -17.71 11.10 -29.55
N PRO A 11 -17.07 11.81 -30.50
CA PRO A 11 -16.99 11.36 -31.88
C PRO A 11 -15.99 10.20 -32.02
N ARG A 12 -16.45 9.05 -32.55
CA ARG A 12 -15.65 7.81 -32.77
C ARG A 12 -14.29 8.04 -33.45
N ARG A 13 -14.19 9.06 -34.30
CA ARG A 13 -12.94 9.50 -34.96
C ARG A 13 -11.82 9.91 -33.99
N PHE A 14 -12.16 10.32 -32.77
CA PHE A 14 -11.18 10.70 -31.75
C PHE A 14 -10.51 9.47 -31.10
N LEU A 15 -11.24 8.37 -30.97
CA LEU A 15 -10.71 7.11 -30.42
C LEU A 15 -9.74 6.42 -31.39
N LEU A 16 -10.03 6.43 -32.69
CA LEU A 16 -9.14 5.81 -33.70
C LEU A 16 -7.80 6.53 -33.84
N ARG A 17 -7.74 7.86 -33.64
CA ARG A 17 -6.48 8.60 -33.71
C ARG A 17 -5.54 8.36 -32.53
N ARG A 18 -6.07 7.94 -31.36
CA ARG A 18 -5.24 7.58 -30.20
C ARG A 18 -4.68 6.16 -30.25
N ALA A 19 -5.34 5.24 -30.96
CA ALA A 19 -4.90 3.85 -31.06
C ALA A 19 -3.68 3.64 -31.97
N LEU A 20 -3.42 4.54 -32.92
CA LEU A 20 -2.34 4.41 -33.91
C LEU A 20 -1.03 5.12 -33.53
N GLY A 21 -0.99 5.83 -32.41
CA GLY A 21 0.17 6.64 -31.99
C GLY A 21 1.15 5.97 -31.01
N LEU A 22 0.92 4.72 -30.61
CA LEU A 22 1.61 4.09 -29.47
C LEU A 22 2.48 2.87 -29.80
N SER A 23 2.84 2.67 -31.08
CA SER A 23 3.54 1.46 -31.53
C SER A 23 5.04 1.63 -31.87
N LEU A 24 5.71 2.70 -31.43
CA LEU A 24 7.13 2.97 -31.78
C LEU A 24 8.09 3.18 -30.59
N GLY A 25 7.76 2.72 -29.37
CA GLY A 25 8.58 3.08 -28.19
C GLY A 25 8.84 2.02 -27.12
N VAL A 26 8.53 0.73 -27.34
CA VAL A 26 8.63 -0.30 -26.26
C VAL A 26 9.92 -1.15 -26.33
N ALA A 27 10.74 -1.03 -27.39
CA ALA A 27 11.95 -1.84 -27.53
C ALA A 27 13.17 -1.32 -26.73
N ALA A 28 13.13 -0.13 -26.13
CA ALA A 28 14.31 0.49 -25.49
C ALA A 28 14.36 0.38 -23.96
N LEU A 29 13.37 -0.24 -23.31
CA LEU A 29 13.29 -0.32 -21.83
C LEU A 29 13.78 -1.65 -21.23
N LEU A 30 14.21 -2.62 -22.06
CA LEU A 30 14.70 -3.91 -21.56
C LEU A 30 16.22 -3.97 -21.31
N GLU A 31 17.01 -2.98 -21.71
CA GLU A 31 18.47 -2.98 -21.48
C GLU A 31 18.91 -2.37 -20.13
N ALA A 32 17.99 -1.83 -19.32
CA ALA A 32 18.35 -1.13 -18.08
C ALA A 32 18.56 -2.04 -16.84
N CYS A 33 18.46 -3.37 -16.98
CA CYS A 33 18.65 -4.32 -15.87
C CYS A 33 19.96 -5.14 -15.96
N SER A 34 21.01 -4.62 -16.62
CA SER A 34 22.35 -5.23 -16.48
C SER A 34 23.06 -4.61 -15.26
N THR A 35 23.16 -5.40 -14.19
CA THR A 35 23.92 -5.07 -12.98
C THR A 35 25.41 -5.05 -13.34
N PRO A 36 26.14 -3.93 -13.21
CA PRO A 36 27.58 -3.94 -13.43
C PRO A 36 28.27 -4.73 -12.31
N ALA A 37 29.14 -5.67 -12.71
CA ALA A 37 30.03 -6.39 -11.82
C ALA A 37 30.98 -5.39 -11.13
N PRO A 38 31.22 -5.51 -9.81
CA PRO A 38 32.11 -4.60 -9.10
C PRO A 38 33.55 -4.75 -9.59
N SER A 39 34.12 -3.66 -10.11
CA SER A 39 35.55 -3.53 -10.36
C SER A 39 36.32 -3.60 -9.04
N ALA A 40 37.34 -4.46 -9.00
CA ALA A 40 38.28 -4.52 -7.90
C ALA A 40 39.07 -3.20 -7.77
N PRO A 41 39.16 -2.57 -6.57
CA PRO A 41 39.98 -1.39 -6.40
C PRO A 41 41.47 -1.75 -6.39
N ALA A 42 42.25 -0.96 -7.13
CA ALA A 42 43.70 -0.94 -7.12
C ALA A 42 44.23 -0.50 -5.74
N SER A 43 45.30 -1.15 -5.29
CA SER A 43 46.01 -0.88 -4.04
C SER A 43 46.50 0.58 -3.97
N ALA A 44 46.07 1.31 -2.94
CA ALA A 44 46.66 2.57 -2.52
C ALA A 44 47.42 2.37 -1.20
N THR A 45 48.64 2.92 -1.19
CA THR A 45 49.63 2.96 -0.11
C THR A 45 49.07 3.38 1.25
N THR A 46 49.41 2.62 2.29
CA THR A 46 49.02 2.82 3.69
C THR A 46 49.82 3.93 4.38
N ALA A 47 49.10 4.90 4.94
CA ALA A 47 49.56 5.79 6.02
C ALA A 47 49.24 5.17 7.41
N PRO A 48 49.83 5.64 8.53
CA PRO A 48 49.85 4.91 9.79
C PRO A 48 48.49 4.84 10.52
N ALA A 49 48.34 3.75 11.27
CA ALA A 49 47.12 3.26 11.90
C ALA A 49 46.49 4.23 12.94
N ALA A 50 45.20 4.49 12.76
CA ALA A 50 44.29 4.91 13.82
C ALA A 50 43.40 3.72 14.22
N ALA A 51 43.19 3.56 15.52
CA ALA A 51 42.51 2.43 16.14
C ALA A 51 41.06 2.23 15.64
N PRO A 52 40.59 0.98 15.46
CA PRO A 52 39.22 0.72 15.05
C PRO A 52 38.24 0.97 16.21
N THR A 53 37.46 2.03 16.11
CA THR A 53 36.16 2.12 16.80
C THR A 53 35.23 1.08 16.19
N THR A 54 34.75 0.17 17.05
CA THR A 54 33.74 -0.85 16.77
C THR A 54 32.48 -0.22 16.18
N GLY A 55 32.38 -0.23 14.85
CA GLY A 55 31.18 0.13 14.13
C GLY A 55 30.07 -0.86 14.44
N ALA A 56 28.94 -0.35 14.94
CA ALA A 56 27.73 -1.11 15.16
C ALA A 56 27.30 -1.79 13.85
N THR A 57 27.23 -3.12 13.90
CA THR A 57 26.63 -3.96 12.86
C THR A 57 25.20 -3.49 12.60
N PRO A 58 24.77 -3.23 11.35
CA PRO A 58 23.35 -3.10 11.07
C PRO A 58 22.70 -4.43 11.42
N ALA A 59 21.88 -4.43 12.47
CA ALA A 59 21.07 -5.58 12.83
C ALA A 59 20.21 -5.94 11.62
N SER A 60 20.47 -7.12 11.05
CA SER A 60 19.61 -7.75 10.07
C SER A 60 18.18 -7.72 10.59
N ALA A 61 17.31 -6.96 9.93
CA ALA A 61 15.89 -6.97 10.20
C ALA A 61 15.38 -8.35 9.83
N ALA A 62 15.36 -9.26 10.81
CA ALA A 62 14.69 -10.53 10.69
C ALA A 62 13.25 -10.24 10.24
N ALA A 63 12.89 -10.77 9.08
CA ALA A 63 11.53 -10.75 8.58
C ALA A 63 10.61 -11.23 9.70
N ALA A 64 9.73 -10.34 10.18
CA ALA A 64 8.72 -10.71 11.14
C ALA A 64 7.86 -11.81 10.52
N SER A 65 8.03 -13.04 10.98
CA SER A 65 7.12 -14.11 10.63
C SER A 65 5.77 -13.75 11.26
N ASN A 66 4.80 -13.41 10.41
CA ASN A 66 3.41 -13.26 10.81
C ASN A 66 2.82 -14.66 11.11
N ALA A 67 3.31 -15.31 12.16
CA ALA A 67 2.65 -16.45 12.75
C ALA A 67 1.54 -15.91 13.66
N SER A 68 0.34 -15.75 13.09
CA SER A 68 -0.89 -15.58 13.86
C SER A 68 -1.20 -16.88 14.60
N ASN A 69 -0.46 -17.15 15.67
CA ASN A 69 -0.93 -18.09 16.69
C ASN A 69 -2.12 -17.43 17.37
N ALA A 70 -3.33 -17.83 16.97
CA ALA A 70 -4.54 -17.50 17.71
C ALA A 70 -4.40 -18.12 19.10
N SER A 71 -3.93 -17.33 20.06
CA SER A 71 -3.89 -17.73 21.46
C SER A 71 -5.31 -18.02 21.90
N SER A 72 -5.58 -19.27 22.30
CA SER A 72 -6.84 -19.71 22.89
C SER A 72 -7.07 -19.15 24.30
N GLY A 73 -6.27 -18.18 24.75
CA GLY A 73 -6.37 -17.56 26.05
C GLY A 73 -7.44 -16.47 26.12
N THR A 74 -8.08 -16.36 27.28
CA THR A 74 -8.93 -15.20 27.62
C THR A 74 -8.12 -13.90 27.44
N PRO A 75 -8.61 -12.90 26.69
CA PRO A 75 -7.90 -11.63 26.53
C PRO A 75 -7.55 -11.01 27.88
N LYS A 76 -6.27 -10.69 28.09
CA LYS A 76 -5.83 -10.03 29.31
C LYS A 76 -6.47 -8.63 29.38
N ARG A 77 -7.13 -8.32 30.49
CA ARG A 77 -7.59 -6.95 30.77
C ARG A 77 -6.42 -6.10 31.28
N GLY A 78 -6.27 -4.91 30.71
CA GLY A 78 -5.20 -3.97 31.06
C GLY A 78 -3.85 -4.30 30.41
N GLY A 79 -3.03 -3.28 30.20
CA GLY A 79 -1.70 -3.40 29.59
C GLY A 79 -1.34 -2.20 28.72
N THR A 80 -0.17 -2.26 28.10
CA THR A 80 0.30 -1.26 27.13
C THR A 80 0.68 -1.97 25.84
N LEU A 81 0.08 -1.54 24.74
CA LEU A 81 0.47 -1.98 23.41
C LEU A 81 1.62 -1.09 22.92
N ARG A 82 2.74 -1.70 22.53
CA ARG A 82 3.87 -1.02 21.90
C ARG A 82 3.89 -1.41 20.43
N ALA A 83 3.67 -0.44 19.55
CA ALA A 83 3.77 -0.62 18.11
C ALA A 83 5.06 0.05 17.60
N VAL A 84 5.77 -0.65 16.72
CA VAL A 84 6.87 -0.06 15.94
C VAL A 84 6.31 0.34 14.59
N VAL A 85 6.49 1.60 14.22
CA VAL A 85 6.08 2.11 12.91
C VAL A 85 7.33 2.46 12.12
N VAL A 86 7.38 2.05 10.86
CA VAL A 86 8.53 2.31 9.97
C VAL A 86 8.57 3.78 9.54
N ASN A 87 7.41 4.38 9.32
CA ASN A 87 7.28 5.77 8.92
C ASN A 87 6.61 6.59 10.03
N ASP A 88 7.07 7.82 10.20
CA ASP A 88 6.40 8.76 11.10
C ASP A 88 5.01 9.15 10.54
N TRP A 89 4.10 9.51 11.45
CA TRP A 89 2.75 9.89 11.08
C TRP A 89 2.69 11.38 10.80
N THR A 90 2.53 11.77 9.53
CA THR A 90 2.46 13.18 9.14
C THR A 90 1.16 13.86 9.54
N THR A 91 0.05 13.11 9.58
CA THR A 91 -1.26 13.61 10.01
C THR A 91 -2.17 12.45 10.43
N MET A 92 -3.06 12.72 11.39
CA MET A 92 -4.13 11.81 11.80
C MET A 92 -5.46 12.10 11.09
N TRP A 93 -5.56 13.17 10.30
CA TRP A 93 -6.81 13.49 9.60
C TRP A 93 -6.99 12.55 8.40
N PRO A 94 -7.99 11.63 8.40
CA PRO A 94 -8.08 10.60 7.35
C PRO A 94 -8.26 11.16 5.94
N VAL A 95 -8.81 12.37 5.82
CA VAL A 95 -9.05 13.04 4.53
C VAL A 95 -7.75 13.53 3.90
N LEU A 96 -6.73 13.84 4.70
CA LEU A 96 -5.45 14.37 4.23
C LEU A 96 -4.33 13.32 4.23
N ALA A 97 -4.55 12.20 4.91
CA ALA A 97 -3.54 11.19 5.07
C ALA A 97 -3.40 10.30 3.83
N THR A 98 -2.16 10.05 3.43
CA THR A 98 -1.82 9.19 2.27
C THR A 98 -1.19 7.85 2.68
N GLY A 99 -0.80 7.71 3.95
CA GLY A 99 -0.20 6.50 4.50
C GLY A 99 -1.21 5.54 5.14
N PRO A 100 -0.76 4.36 5.59
CA PRO A 100 -1.64 3.34 6.20
C PRO A 100 -2.01 3.64 7.65
N ALA A 101 -1.38 4.62 8.31
CA ALA A 101 -1.61 4.89 9.73
C ALA A 101 -3.08 5.18 10.10
N PRO A 102 -3.83 6.02 9.36
CA PRO A 102 -5.24 6.28 9.67
C PRO A 102 -6.09 5.02 9.54
N SER A 103 -5.74 4.07 8.65
CA SER A 103 -6.55 2.85 8.52
C SER A 103 -6.42 1.90 9.71
N ALA A 104 -5.38 2.07 10.52
CA ALA A 104 -5.25 1.37 11.80
C ALA A 104 -5.99 2.06 12.95
N CYS A 105 -6.19 3.38 12.88
CA CYS A 105 -6.77 4.17 13.98
C CYS A 105 -8.27 4.44 13.82
N TYR A 106 -8.79 4.46 12.61
CA TYR A 106 -10.18 4.81 12.31
C TYR A 106 -10.95 3.62 11.73
N ASP A 107 -12.23 3.55 12.07
CA ASP A 107 -13.15 2.57 11.50
C ASP A 107 -13.63 3.01 10.11
N TRP A 108 -13.56 2.10 9.14
CA TRP A 108 -14.07 2.29 7.78
C TRP A 108 -15.48 1.74 7.64
N LEU A 109 -16.23 2.25 6.65
CA LEU A 109 -17.55 1.69 6.29
C LEU A 109 -17.45 0.20 5.97
N VAL A 110 -16.52 -0.14 5.09
CA VAL A 110 -16.24 -1.51 4.63
C VAL A 110 -14.75 -1.78 4.80
N ARG A 111 -14.39 -3.01 5.15
CA ARG A 111 -13.01 -3.44 5.31
C ARG A 111 -12.65 -4.42 4.20
N TRP A 112 -11.49 -4.28 3.58
CA TRP A 112 -10.99 -5.26 2.63
C TRP A 112 -10.23 -6.35 3.38
N ARG A 113 -10.78 -7.57 3.46
CA ARG A 113 -10.18 -8.69 4.21
C ARG A 113 -10.37 -10.01 3.47
N LYS A 114 -9.57 -11.00 3.83
CA LYS A 114 -9.79 -12.39 3.42
C LYS A 114 -10.98 -12.96 4.18
N ASP A 115 -11.86 -13.64 3.47
CA ASP A 115 -12.95 -14.42 4.06
C ASP A 115 -12.46 -15.78 4.60
N ALA A 116 -13.40 -16.63 5.04
CA ALA A 116 -13.08 -17.97 5.54
C ALA A 116 -12.47 -18.90 4.46
N ASN A 117 -12.70 -18.60 3.18
CA ASN A 117 -12.14 -19.33 2.05
C ASN A 117 -10.77 -18.76 1.61
N GLY A 118 -10.32 -17.67 2.24
CA GLY A 118 -9.08 -16.97 1.90
C GLY A 118 -9.20 -16.00 0.73
N GLU A 119 -10.42 -15.77 0.21
CA GLU A 119 -10.70 -14.85 -0.88
C GLU A 119 -10.77 -13.42 -0.36
N TRP A 120 -10.14 -12.49 -1.09
CA TRP A 120 -10.19 -11.08 -0.74
C TRP A 120 -11.52 -10.47 -1.16
N GLY A 121 -12.21 -9.86 -0.20
CA GLY A 121 -13.46 -9.18 -0.48
C GLY A 121 -13.82 -8.10 0.53
N PRO A 122 -14.91 -7.36 0.25
CA PRO A 122 -15.48 -6.42 1.19
C PRO A 122 -16.10 -7.16 2.36
N THR A 123 -15.72 -6.78 3.57
CA THR A 123 -16.26 -7.29 4.83
C THR A 123 -16.88 -6.15 5.64
N PRO A 124 -17.94 -6.40 6.42
CA PRO A 124 -18.58 -5.38 7.25
C PRO A 124 -17.59 -4.63 8.17
N GLY A 125 -17.78 -3.31 8.24
CA GLY A 125 -17.05 -2.39 9.12
C GLY A 125 -18.03 -1.60 9.98
N LEU A 126 -18.08 -0.28 9.80
CA LEU A 126 -19.18 0.55 10.33
C LEU A 126 -20.50 0.24 9.61
N ALA A 127 -20.43 -0.08 8.31
CA ALA A 127 -21.58 -0.54 7.56
C ALA A 127 -21.77 -2.04 7.79
N LEU A 128 -22.94 -2.41 8.29
CA LEU A 128 -23.34 -3.80 8.52
C LEU A 128 -23.74 -4.49 7.21
N SER A 129 -24.36 -3.71 6.33
CA SER A 129 -24.69 -4.12 4.98
C SER A 129 -24.72 -2.92 4.06
N TRP A 130 -24.60 -3.20 2.76
CA TRP A 130 -24.69 -2.22 1.71
C TRP A 130 -25.46 -2.80 0.53
N ASP A 131 -26.14 -1.92 -0.19
CA ASP A 131 -26.78 -2.22 -1.46
C ASP A 131 -26.20 -1.30 -2.52
N LEU A 132 -25.84 -1.88 -3.67
CA LEU A 132 -25.22 -1.17 -4.78
C LEU A 132 -26.20 -1.17 -5.95
N GLY A 133 -26.71 0.01 -6.31
CA GLY A 133 -27.43 0.22 -7.56
C GLY A 133 -26.50 0.73 -8.66
N ASP A 134 -27.05 0.95 -9.85
CA ASP A 134 -26.27 1.38 -11.02
C ASP A 134 -25.50 2.70 -10.77
N ASP A 135 -26.16 3.67 -10.12
CA ASP A 135 -25.60 5.00 -9.84
C ASP A 135 -25.63 5.37 -8.34
N SER A 136 -25.86 4.40 -7.44
CA SER A 136 -26.01 4.70 -6.01
C SER A 136 -25.51 3.57 -5.11
N ALA A 137 -25.12 3.94 -3.89
CA ALA A 137 -24.76 2.99 -2.85
C ALA A 137 -25.47 3.38 -1.55
N THR A 138 -26.19 2.43 -0.94
CA THR A 138 -26.89 2.62 0.33
C THR A 138 -26.23 1.79 1.40
N PHE A 139 -25.80 2.41 2.51
CA PHE A 139 -25.14 1.74 3.63
C PHE A 139 -26.03 1.75 4.87
N LYS A 140 -26.15 0.60 5.54
CA LYS A 140 -26.75 0.51 6.88
C LYS A 140 -25.66 0.56 7.93
N LEU A 141 -25.61 1.63 8.71
CA LEU A 141 -24.60 1.83 9.75
C LEU A 141 -25.00 1.13 11.06
N ARG A 142 -24.01 0.70 11.84
CA ARG A 142 -24.23 0.33 13.24
C ARG A 142 -24.64 1.57 14.06
N GLN A 143 -25.60 1.42 14.96
CA GLN A 143 -26.00 2.45 15.93
C GLN A 143 -25.02 2.51 17.10
#